data_AF-A0A8J9X0J4-F1
#
_entry.id   AF-A0A8J9X0J4-F1
#
_cell.length_a   1.000
_cell.length_b   1.000
_cell.length_c   1.000
_cell.angle_alpha   90.00
_cell.angle_beta   90.00
_cell.angle_gamma   90.00
#
_symmetry.space_group_name_H-M   'P 1'
#
loop_
_entity.id
_entity.type
_entity.pdbx_description
1 polymer ?
#
loop_
_entity_poly.entity_id
_entity_poly.type
_entity_poly.pdbx_seq_one_letter_code
_entity_poly.pdbx_strand_id
1 'polypeptide(L)'
;MSQRRSTTGISEKPLAVVVKESMPNKNSEPVMQSSLTLDNDSGAETEPLSVESRYQNERKSLRLKHWRESPFAVGLTEPTWMEERIHHRSFMHIDHDLPDDQTGCLCCSAAVCPLLGAGRVGNMAVLHSSTEWVEEIEEDEETGEKRSRRYTRPSLQCVVGPYWPMLAFVTYPLIIGVSWLAFKNVVLPGTKPLALILTWSSMTIGLIVALACTSCRDPGVLYRNEEPPAQNENNWRWSDQAQTYRPRNAHFDSDTMVVVEEFDHT
;
A
#
# COMPACT_ATOMS: atom_id res chain seq x y z
N MET A 1 -17.18 -24.48 -23.05
CA MET A 1 -17.04 -25.70 -22.24
C MET A 1 -16.76 -25.30 -20.81
N SER A 2 -17.76 -25.38 -19.94
CA SER A 2 -17.71 -24.89 -18.55
C SER A 2 -17.54 -26.09 -17.62
N GLN A 3 -16.37 -26.23 -16.98
CA GLN A 3 -16.13 -27.26 -15.97
C GLN A 3 -16.57 -26.73 -14.61
N ARG A 4 -17.64 -27.32 -14.06
CA ARG A 4 -18.06 -27.17 -12.66
C ARG A 4 -17.06 -27.92 -11.77
N ARG A 5 -16.32 -27.20 -10.91
CA ARG A 5 -15.60 -27.79 -9.77
C ARG A 5 -16.59 -28.09 -8.65
N SER A 6 -16.72 -29.37 -8.33
CA SER A 6 -17.43 -29.88 -7.16
C SER A 6 -16.51 -29.79 -5.94
N THR A 7 -16.89 -29.04 -4.92
CA THR A 7 -16.19 -28.96 -3.63
C THR A 7 -16.84 -29.91 -2.63
N THR A 8 -16.29 -31.12 -2.52
CA THR A 8 -16.56 -32.02 -1.39
C THR A 8 -15.67 -31.61 -0.22
N GLY A 9 -16.30 -31.10 0.84
CA GLY A 9 -15.64 -30.82 2.11
C GLY A 9 -15.34 -32.11 2.87
N ILE A 10 -14.06 -32.42 3.04
CA ILE A 10 -13.58 -33.41 4.00
C ILE A 10 -12.94 -32.61 5.13
N SER A 11 -13.56 -32.68 6.31
CA SER A 11 -13.03 -32.12 7.56
C SER A 11 -12.04 -33.11 8.14
N GLU A 12 -10.77 -32.97 7.80
CA GLU A 12 -9.68 -33.66 8.49
C GLU A 12 -9.18 -32.79 9.65
N LYS A 13 -9.19 -33.35 10.85
CA LYS A 13 -8.57 -32.74 12.04
C LYS A 13 -7.06 -32.77 11.87
N PRO A 14 -6.34 -31.66 12.01
CA PRO A 14 -4.88 -31.67 11.91
C PRO A 14 -4.25 -32.35 13.14
N LEU A 15 -3.41 -33.35 12.86
CA LEU A 15 -2.43 -33.87 13.81
C LEU A 15 -1.45 -32.76 14.19
N ALA A 16 -1.26 -32.56 15.49
CA ALA A 16 -0.26 -31.65 16.03
C ALA A 16 1.14 -32.18 15.69
N VAL A 17 1.74 -31.64 14.61
CA VAL A 17 3.16 -31.78 14.33
C VAL A 17 3.89 -30.79 15.22
N VAL A 18 4.64 -31.32 16.19
CA VAL A 18 5.57 -30.55 17.02
C VAL A 18 6.72 -30.10 16.13
N VAL A 19 6.61 -28.90 15.59
CA VAL A 19 7.70 -28.22 14.89
C VAL A 19 8.70 -27.77 15.94
N LYS A 20 9.89 -28.39 15.93
CA LYS A 20 11.06 -27.85 16.64
C LYS A 20 11.46 -26.56 15.95
N GLU A 21 11.21 -25.42 16.59
CA GLU A 21 11.78 -24.13 16.18
C GLU A 21 13.31 -24.18 16.37
N SER A 22 14.03 -24.40 15.29
CA SER A 22 15.46 -24.08 15.24
C SER A 22 15.58 -22.57 14.99
N MET A 23 16.04 -21.84 16.00
CA MET A 23 16.32 -20.41 15.87
C MET A 23 17.35 -20.16 14.76
N PRO A 24 17.10 -19.22 13.83
CA PRO A 24 18.10 -18.80 12.87
C PRO A 24 19.22 -18.04 13.59
N ASN A 25 20.44 -18.44 13.29
CA ASN A 25 21.70 -17.86 13.73
C ASN A 25 21.80 -16.40 13.22
N LYS A 26 21.56 -15.43 14.11
CA LYS A 26 21.82 -14.01 13.85
C LYS A 26 23.33 -13.76 13.87
N ASN A 27 24.01 -13.98 12.75
CA ASN A 27 25.40 -13.55 12.58
C ASN A 27 25.71 -13.35 11.10
N SER A 28 25.21 -12.24 10.53
CA SER A 28 25.81 -11.56 9.38
C SER A 28 24.89 -10.40 8.95
N GLU A 29 24.91 -9.30 9.69
CA GLU A 29 24.49 -8.02 9.11
C GLU A 29 25.65 -7.50 8.24
N PRO A 30 25.46 -7.27 6.94
CA PRO A 30 26.41 -6.48 6.17
C PRO A 30 26.30 -5.03 6.65
N VAL A 31 27.34 -4.58 7.36
CA VAL A 31 27.55 -3.17 7.70
C VAL A 31 27.71 -2.40 6.40
N MET A 32 26.61 -1.82 5.90
CA MET A 32 26.66 -0.84 4.83
C MET A 32 27.27 0.43 5.41
N GLN A 33 28.59 0.53 5.29
CA GLN A 33 29.35 1.73 5.61
C GLN A 33 28.89 2.85 4.67
N SER A 34 27.95 3.66 5.13
CA SER A 34 27.76 5.01 4.61
C SER A 34 29.09 5.74 4.78
N SER A 35 29.85 5.88 3.70
CA SER A 35 31.03 6.72 3.62
C SER A 35 30.61 8.19 3.71
N LEU A 36 30.23 8.61 4.93
CA LEU A 36 30.36 9.98 5.36
C LEU A 36 31.85 10.18 5.59
N THR A 37 32.45 11.00 4.74
CA THR A 37 33.76 11.62 4.94
C THR A 37 33.81 12.18 6.35
N LEU A 38 34.52 11.48 7.24
CA LEU A 38 34.93 11.97 8.56
C LEU A 38 35.95 13.07 8.31
N ASP A 39 35.45 14.30 8.17
CA ASP A 39 36.27 15.47 8.39
C ASP A 39 36.71 15.49 9.84
N ASN A 40 38.01 15.70 9.96
CA ASN A 40 38.85 15.50 11.11
C ASN A 40 38.63 16.58 12.17
N ASP A 41 38.37 16.13 13.40
CA ASP A 41 38.89 16.67 14.65
C ASP A 41 38.88 18.22 14.85
N SER A 42 37.77 18.70 15.42
CA SER A 42 37.81 19.84 16.33
C SER A 42 36.84 19.53 17.47
N GLY A 43 37.35 19.49 18.71
CA GLY A 43 36.63 19.12 19.93
C GLY A 43 35.42 20.00 20.26
N ALA A 44 34.35 19.84 19.49
CA ALA A 44 33.05 20.40 19.77
C ALA A 44 32.46 19.62 20.95
N GLU A 45 32.37 20.29 22.09
CA GLU A 45 31.58 19.83 23.24
C GLU A 45 30.24 19.31 22.73
N THR A 46 29.92 18.07 23.11
CA THR A 46 28.68 17.40 22.72
C THR A 46 27.52 18.10 23.44
N GLU A 47 27.06 19.22 22.89
CA GLU A 47 25.84 19.91 23.31
C GLU A 47 24.73 18.85 23.48
N PRO A 48 24.07 18.77 24.66
CA PRO A 48 23.08 17.75 24.90
C PRO A 48 21.94 17.91 23.90
N LEU A 49 21.79 16.92 23.01
CA LEU A 49 20.71 16.88 22.02
C LEU A 49 19.38 17.27 22.70
N SER A 50 18.75 18.32 22.19
CA SER A 50 17.45 18.78 22.66
C SER A 50 16.45 17.63 22.64
N VAL A 51 15.47 17.64 23.56
CA VAL A 51 14.43 16.61 23.65
C VAL A 51 13.74 16.41 22.29
N GLU A 52 13.50 17.51 21.58
CA GLU A 52 12.94 17.49 20.23
C GLU A 52 13.84 16.75 19.22
N SER A 53 15.16 17.00 19.24
CA SER A 53 16.11 16.32 18.35
C SER A 53 16.13 14.81 18.58
N ARG A 54 16.03 14.37 19.85
CA ARG A 54 15.96 12.94 20.18
C ARG A 54 14.68 12.31 19.65
N TYR A 55 13.53 12.98 19.83
CA TYR A 55 12.25 12.52 19.31
C TYR A 55 12.24 12.39 17.79
N GLN A 56 12.78 13.39 17.08
CA GLN A 56 12.88 13.36 15.62
C GLN A 56 13.80 12.22 15.12
N ASN A 57 14.91 11.96 15.81
CA ASN A 57 15.81 10.86 15.47
C ASN A 57 15.16 9.49 15.71
N GLU A 58 14.46 9.32 16.84
CA GLU A 58 13.71 8.11 17.14
C GLU A 58 12.64 7.86 16.07
N ARG A 59 11.85 8.89 15.72
CA ARG A 59 10.84 8.81 14.66
C ARG A 59 11.46 8.43 13.30
N LYS A 60 12.56 9.07 12.90
CA LYS A 60 13.28 8.72 11.67
C LYS A 60 13.76 7.27 11.67
N SER A 61 14.26 6.78 12.81
CA SER A 61 14.70 5.39 12.94
C SER A 61 13.54 4.40 12.81
N LEU A 62 12.37 4.72 13.37
CA LEU A 62 11.15 3.92 13.25
C LEU A 62 10.63 3.89 11.82
N ARG A 63 10.64 5.04 11.13
CA ARG A 63 10.30 5.13 9.69
C ARG A 63 11.22 4.27 8.85
N LEU A 64 12.54 4.36 9.05
CA LEU A 64 13.52 3.57 8.32
C LEU A 64 13.36 2.07 8.61
N LYS A 65 13.11 1.71 9.86
CA LYS A 65 12.85 0.32 10.25
C LYS A 65 11.60 -0.21 9.56
N HIS A 66 10.47 0.50 9.65
CA HIS A 66 9.23 0.12 8.98
C HIS A 66 9.40 0.01 7.46
N TRP A 67 10.08 0.99 6.85
CA TRP A 67 10.39 0.96 5.43
C TRP A 67 11.23 -0.25 5.06
N ARG A 68 12.18 -0.68 5.90
CA ARG A 68 13.01 -1.86 5.65
C ARG A 68 12.29 -3.19 5.89
N GLU A 69 11.41 -3.24 6.87
CA GLU A 69 10.71 -4.46 7.30
C GLU A 69 9.35 -4.63 6.61
N SER A 70 8.93 -3.67 5.78
CA SER A 70 7.66 -3.75 5.05
C SER A 70 7.62 -4.97 4.11
N PRO A 71 6.55 -5.79 4.16
CA PRO A 71 6.37 -6.90 3.23
C PRO A 71 6.05 -6.42 1.81
N PHE A 72 5.62 -5.17 1.67
CA PHE A 72 5.28 -4.53 0.39
C PHE A 72 6.41 -3.63 -0.08
N ALA A 73 6.52 -3.48 -1.40
CA ALA A 73 7.44 -2.58 -2.09
C ALA A 73 6.98 -1.12 -1.95
N VAL A 74 7.21 -0.52 -0.78
CA VAL A 74 6.78 0.84 -0.43
C VAL A 74 7.95 1.82 -0.36
N GLY A 75 7.66 3.09 -0.63
CA GLY A 75 8.58 4.20 -0.38
C GLY A 75 8.68 4.57 1.09
N LEU A 76 9.58 5.51 1.43
CA LEU A 76 9.78 5.97 2.80
C LEU A 76 8.65 6.91 3.27
N THR A 77 7.53 6.35 3.72
CA THR A 77 6.37 7.09 4.26
C THR A 77 6.29 7.01 5.79
N GLU A 78 5.32 7.69 6.40
CA GLU A 78 4.95 7.45 7.80
C GLU A 78 4.28 6.06 7.93
N PRO A 79 4.60 5.26 8.97
CA PRO A 79 4.04 3.92 9.16
C PRO A 79 2.52 3.91 9.33
N THR A 80 1.97 4.93 10.00
CA THR A 80 0.54 5.02 10.30
C THR A 80 -0.06 6.36 9.92
N TRP A 81 -1.38 6.38 9.72
CA TRP A 81 -2.13 7.62 9.51
C TRP A 81 -2.15 8.54 10.74
N MET A 82 -1.98 7.98 11.95
CA MET A 82 -1.92 8.77 13.17
C MET A 82 -0.64 9.61 13.24
N GLU A 83 0.50 9.02 12.87
CA GLU A 83 1.79 9.71 12.82
C GLU A 83 1.81 10.82 11.77
N GLU A 84 1.19 10.57 10.61
CA GLU A 84 0.96 11.59 9.57
C GLU A 84 0.15 12.77 10.10
N ARG A 85 -0.93 12.48 10.86
CA ARG A 85 -1.76 13.52 11.47
C ARG A 85 -0.98 14.38 12.45
N ILE A 86 -0.10 13.75 13.23
CA ILE A 86 0.78 14.46 14.17
C ILE A 86 1.78 15.33 13.39
N HIS A 87 2.34 14.81 12.29
CA HIS A 87 3.25 15.55 11.41
C HIS A 87 2.60 16.84 10.87
N HIS A 88 1.41 16.73 10.29
CA HIS A 88 0.70 17.89 9.74
C HIS A 88 0.28 18.91 10.80
N ARG A 89 -0.04 18.47 12.03
CA ARG A 89 -0.34 19.41 13.13
C ARG A 89 0.86 20.25 13.52
N SER A 90 2.06 19.67 13.53
CA SER A 90 3.28 20.40 13.79
C SER A 90 3.61 21.38 12.65
N PHE A 91 3.26 21.02 11.41
CA PHE A 91 3.58 21.81 10.22
C PHE A 91 2.65 23.01 10.00
N MET A 92 1.38 22.97 10.45
CA MET A 92 0.45 24.12 10.34
C MET A 92 0.90 25.38 11.11
N HIS A 93 2.02 25.34 11.83
CA HIS A 93 2.59 26.49 12.52
C HIS A 93 3.85 27.07 11.85
N ILE A 94 4.35 26.47 10.75
CA ILE A 94 5.63 26.84 10.16
C ILE A 94 5.48 26.99 8.64
N ASP A 95 5.39 28.25 8.20
CA ASP A 95 5.56 28.83 6.86
C ASP A 95 4.97 28.17 5.59
N HIS A 96 4.38 29.05 4.77
CA HIS A 96 3.56 28.77 3.57
C HIS A 96 4.33 28.36 2.31
N ASP A 97 5.63 28.05 2.40
CA ASP A 97 6.53 27.96 1.22
C ASP A 97 6.87 26.51 0.78
N LEU A 98 6.12 25.49 1.21
CA LEU A 98 6.31 24.14 0.69
C LEU A 98 5.58 23.93 -0.66
N PRO A 99 6.22 23.29 -1.65
CA PRO A 99 5.61 22.99 -2.94
C PRO A 99 4.35 22.11 -2.78
N ASP A 100 3.32 22.46 -3.54
CA ASP A 100 1.90 22.43 -3.12
C ASP A 100 1.10 21.17 -3.50
N ASP A 101 1.71 20.12 -4.07
CA ASP A 101 0.90 19.28 -4.98
C ASP A 101 0.23 18.04 -4.35
N GLN A 102 0.53 17.65 -3.10
CA GLN A 102 -0.04 16.43 -2.49
C GLN A 102 -0.59 16.58 -1.06
N THR A 103 -0.42 17.73 -0.43
CA THR A 103 -0.67 17.91 1.01
C THR A 103 -2.16 17.77 1.38
N GLY A 104 -3.08 18.24 0.52
CA GLY A 104 -4.50 18.31 0.84
C GLY A 104 -5.16 16.94 1.06
N CYS A 105 -4.98 16.02 0.11
CA CYS A 105 -5.61 14.69 0.19
C CYS A 105 -4.98 13.83 1.29
N LEU A 106 -3.68 13.96 1.53
CA LEU A 106 -2.99 13.29 2.63
C LEU A 106 -3.46 13.81 4.00
N CYS A 107 -3.66 15.12 4.16
CA CYS A 107 -4.24 15.69 5.37
C CYS A 107 -5.63 15.12 5.69
N CYS A 108 -6.51 15.06 4.70
CA CYS A 108 -7.84 14.47 4.86
C CYS A 108 -7.75 12.98 5.23
N SER A 109 -6.86 12.22 4.59
CA SER A 109 -6.63 10.81 4.90
C SER A 109 -6.11 10.63 6.32
N ALA A 110 -5.13 11.42 6.75
CA ALA A 110 -4.60 11.42 8.11
C ALA A 110 -5.66 11.77 9.17
N ALA A 111 -6.66 12.58 8.82
CA ALA A 111 -7.77 12.90 9.72
C ALA A 111 -8.80 11.77 9.79
N VAL A 112 -9.19 11.17 8.66
CA VAL A 112 -10.32 10.24 8.58
C VAL A 112 -9.91 8.77 8.74
N CYS A 113 -8.80 8.34 8.14
CA CYS A 113 -8.36 6.94 8.17
C CYS A 113 -8.14 6.37 9.58
N PRO A 114 -7.58 7.11 10.57
CA PRO A 114 -7.50 6.59 11.94
C PRO A 114 -8.86 6.36 12.58
N LEU A 115 -9.88 7.14 12.22
CA LEU A 115 -11.24 6.99 12.74
C LEU A 115 -11.93 5.74 12.15
N LEU A 116 -11.55 5.36 10.93
CA LEU A 116 -12.04 4.16 10.26
C LEU A 116 -11.25 2.90 10.62
N GLY A 117 -10.15 3.02 11.36
CA GLY A 117 -9.22 1.91 11.62
C GLY A 117 -8.50 1.42 10.35
N ALA A 118 -8.40 2.27 9.33
CA ALA A 118 -7.73 1.91 8.09
C ALA A 118 -6.22 1.81 8.28
N GLY A 119 -5.62 0.76 7.70
CA GLY A 119 -4.17 0.60 7.62
C GLY A 119 -3.54 1.54 6.58
N ARG A 120 -2.22 1.46 6.46
CA ARG A 120 -1.45 2.27 5.50
C ARG A 120 -0.42 1.41 4.77
N VAL A 121 -0.30 1.63 3.46
CA VAL A 121 0.75 1.06 2.59
C VAL A 121 1.15 2.18 1.63
N GLY A 122 2.37 2.70 1.76
CA GLY A 122 2.76 3.94 1.09
C GLY A 122 1.83 5.10 1.48
N ASN A 123 1.25 5.78 0.48
CA ASN A 123 0.23 6.82 0.65
C ASN A 123 -1.20 6.30 0.47
N MET A 124 -1.39 4.99 0.34
CA MET A 124 -2.72 4.37 0.19
C MET A 124 -3.30 3.94 1.53
N ALA A 125 -4.63 3.99 1.63
CA ALA A 125 -5.36 3.51 2.80
C ALA A 125 -5.85 2.08 2.58
N VAL A 126 -5.48 1.20 3.50
CA VAL A 126 -5.88 -0.22 3.48
C VAL A 126 -7.14 -0.38 4.31
N LEU A 127 -8.28 -0.57 3.65
CA LEU A 127 -9.58 -0.75 4.29
C LEU A 127 -9.77 -2.21 4.73
N HIS A 128 -9.23 -3.16 3.96
CA HIS A 128 -9.28 -4.57 4.31
C HIS A 128 -8.04 -5.31 3.81
N SER A 129 -7.40 -6.03 4.74
CA SER A 129 -6.32 -6.96 4.47
C SER A 129 -6.69 -8.36 4.97
N SER A 130 -6.14 -9.36 4.30
CA SER A 130 -6.27 -10.78 4.66
C SER A 130 -4.89 -11.40 4.75
N THR A 131 -4.80 -12.66 5.19
CA THR A 131 -3.57 -13.44 5.16
C THR A 131 -3.75 -14.61 4.20
N GLU A 132 -2.80 -14.78 3.29
CA GLU A 132 -2.78 -15.89 2.34
C GLU A 132 -1.61 -16.83 2.62
N TRP A 133 -1.84 -18.13 2.44
CA TRP A 133 -0.80 -19.14 2.53
C TRP A 133 -0.11 -19.28 1.17
N VAL A 134 1.20 -19.08 1.15
CA VAL A 134 2.03 -19.21 -0.05
C VAL A 134 2.95 -20.41 0.13
N GLU A 135 3.00 -21.24 -0.90
CA GLU A 135 3.93 -22.35 -1.02
C GLU A 135 5.00 -21.95 -2.03
N GLU A 136 6.20 -21.67 -1.53
CA GLU A 136 7.36 -21.32 -2.34
C GLU A 136 8.22 -22.55 -2.52
N ILE A 137 8.49 -22.92 -3.77
CA ILE A 137 9.34 -24.06 -4.11
C ILE A 137 10.70 -23.51 -4.45
N GLU A 138 11.60 -23.55 -3.47
CA GLU A 138 13.01 -23.22 -3.67
C GLU A 138 13.70 -24.47 -4.24
N GLU A 139 14.37 -24.32 -5.38
CA GLU A 139 15.21 -25.37 -5.96
C GLU A 139 16.65 -25.06 -5.55
N ASP A 140 17.25 -25.93 -4.74
CA ASP A 140 18.64 -25.78 -4.31
C ASP A 140 19.56 -25.89 -5.52
N GLU A 141 20.33 -24.83 -5.78
CA GLU A 141 21.21 -24.73 -6.94
C GLU A 141 22.30 -25.82 -6.96
N GLU A 142 22.75 -26.29 -5.80
CA GLU A 142 23.85 -27.26 -5.70
C GLU A 142 23.35 -28.71 -5.81
N THR A 143 22.20 -29.01 -5.19
CA THR A 143 21.66 -30.38 -5.11
C THR A 143 20.55 -30.68 -6.12
N GLY A 144 19.90 -29.66 -6.67
CA GLY A 144 18.68 -29.78 -7.46
C GLY A 144 17.47 -30.26 -6.66
N GLU A 145 17.57 -30.32 -5.33
CA GLU A 145 16.46 -30.73 -4.48
C GLU A 145 15.44 -29.59 -4.35
N LYS A 146 14.16 -29.89 -4.61
CA LYS A 146 13.06 -28.93 -4.49
C LYS A 146 12.53 -28.91 -3.07
N ARG A 147 12.79 -27.83 -2.34
CA ARG A 147 12.29 -27.59 -1.00
C ARG A 147 11.03 -26.73 -1.06
N SER A 148 9.90 -27.29 -0.64
CA SER A 148 8.67 -26.53 -0.46
C SER A 148 8.67 -25.84 0.91
N ARG A 149 8.58 -24.52 0.94
CA ARG A 149 8.40 -23.70 2.13
C ARG A 149 7.01 -23.10 2.14
N ARG A 150 6.24 -23.37 3.19
CA ARG A 150 4.91 -22.78 3.40
C ARG A 150 5.00 -21.65 4.42
N TYR A 151 4.54 -20.47 4.05
CA TYR A 151 4.43 -19.33 4.95
C TYR A 151 3.15 -18.53 4.69
N THR A 152 2.78 -17.69 5.65
CA THR A 152 1.67 -16.75 5.52
C THR A 152 2.20 -15.38 5.17
N ARG A 153 1.58 -14.71 4.19
CA ARG A 153 1.86 -13.30 3.88
C ARG A 153 0.58 -12.46 3.88
N PRO A 154 0.66 -11.15 4.19
CA PRO A 154 -0.49 -10.27 4.12
C PRO A 154 -0.88 -10.01 2.67
N SER A 155 -2.17 -10.08 2.36
CA SER A 155 -2.76 -9.83 1.04
C SER A 155 -3.73 -8.66 1.12
N LEU A 156 -3.63 -7.72 0.17
CA LEU A 156 -4.43 -6.51 0.12
C LEU A 156 -5.72 -6.80 -0.65
N GLN A 157 -6.88 -6.66 0.00
CA GLN A 157 -8.17 -6.93 -0.65
C GLN A 157 -8.90 -5.66 -1.06
N CYS A 158 -8.89 -4.66 -0.17
CA CYS A 158 -9.57 -3.38 -0.40
C CYS A 158 -8.61 -2.26 -0.01
N VAL A 159 -8.09 -1.58 -1.04
CA VAL A 159 -7.15 -0.47 -0.92
C VAL A 159 -7.72 0.69 -1.70
N VAL A 160 -7.60 1.90 -1.14
CA VAL A 160 -7.96 3.13 -1.83
C VAL A 160 -6.74 4.02 -1.97
N GLY A 161 -6.59 4.63 -3.15
CA GLY A 161 -5.50 5.55 -3.45
C GLY A 161 -5.51 6.82 -2.60
N PRO A 162 -4.43 7.63 -2.64
CA PRO A 162 -4.31 8.86 -1.85
C PRO A 162 -5.42 9.88 -2.13
N TYR A 163 -5.99 9.88 -3.34
CA TYR A 163 -7.05 10.79 -3.77
C TYR A 163 -8.48 10.32 -3.43
N TRP A 164 -8.64 9.30 -2.59
CA TRP A 164 -9.96 8.84 -2.16
C TRP A 164 -10.83 9.95 -1.51
N PRO A 165 -10.30 10.99 -0.81
CA PRO A 165 -11.15 12.06 -0.29
C PRO A 165 -11.81 12.87 -1.41
N MET A 166 -11.08 13.14 -2.50
CA MET A 166 -11.65 13.80 -3.67
C MET A 166 -12.74 12.93 -4.30
N LEU A 167 -12.50 11.62 -4.41
CA LEU A 167 -13.51 10.67 -4.88
C LEU A 167 -14.77 10.69 -4.00
N ALA A 168 -14.60 10.61 -2.68
CA ALA A 168 -15.66 10.53 -1.68
C ALA A 168 -16.48 11.83 -1.55
N PHE A 169 -15.79 12.99 -1.52
CA PHE A 169 -16.41 14.27 -1.20
C PHE A 169 -16.67 15.17 -2.40
N VAL A 170 -16.09 14.87 -3.57
CA VAL A 170 -16.31 15.63 -4.80
C VAL A 170 -16.99 14.78 -5.87
N THR A 171 -16.37 13.67 -6.26
CA THR A 171 -16.83 12.87 -7.41
C THR A 171 -18.18 12.22 -7.16
N TYR A 172 -18.35 11.48 -6.05
CA TYR A 172 -19.64 10.84 -5.75
C TYR A 172 -20.77 11.87 -5.54
N PRO A 173 -20.59 12.95 -4.75
CA PRO A 173 -21.63 13.97 -4.60
C PRO A 173 -22.00 14.66 -5.91
N LEU A 174 -21.03 14.91 -6.81
CA LEU A 174 -21.29 15.49 -8.12
C LEU A 174 -22.12 14.53 -8.99
N ILE A 175 -21.71 13.26 -9.09
CA ILE A 175 -22.44 12.24 -9.86
C ILE A 175 -23.87 12.10 -9.32
N ILE A 176 -24.03 11.92 -8.01
CA ILE A 176 -25.33 11.71 -7.38
C ILE A 176 -26.18 12.98 -7.48
N GLY A 177 -25.62 14.15 -7.18
CA GLY A 177 -26.33 15.43 -7.18
C GLY A 177 -26.82 15.84 -8.57
N VAL A 178 -25.95 15.79 -9.58
CA VAL A 178 -26.31 16.11 -10.96
C VAL A 178 -27.29 15.07 -11.52
N SER A 179 -27.04 13.77 -11.30
CA SER A 179 -27.95 12.71 -11.75
C SER A 179 -29.32 12.82 -11.10
N TRP A 180 -29.38 13.18 -9.82
CA TRP A 180 -30.63 13.41 -9.09
C TRP A 180 -31.38 14.62 -9.61
N LEU A 181 -30.69 15.73 -9.87
CA LEU A 181 -31.32 16.94 -10.42
C LEU A 181 -31.87 16.69 -11.83
N ALA A 182 -31.11 15.99 -12.68
CA ALA A 182 -31.57 15.56 -14.00
C ALA A 182 -32.77 14.62 -13.91
N PHE A 183 -32.72 13.63 -13.02
CA PHE A 183 -33.83 12.72 -12.76
C PHE A 183 -35.09 13.50 -12.33
N LYS A 184 -34.96 14.44 -11.41
CA LYS A 184 -36.08 15.26 -10.93
C LYS A 184 -36.67 16.15 -12.02
N ASN A 185 -35.85 16.78 -12.85
CA ASN A 185 -36.31 17.77 -13.82
C ASN A 185 -36.75 17.15 -15.17
N VAL A 186 -36.20 16.00 -15.54
CA VAL A 186 -36.44 15.39 -16.86
C VAL A 186 -37.31 14.13 -16.75
N VAL A 187 -37.11 13.33 -15.70
CA VAL A 187 -37.73 12.00 -15.59
C VAL A 187 -39.03 12.03 -14.78
N LEU A 188 -39.10 12.81 -13.69
CA LEU A 188 -40.30 12.92 -12.86
C LEU A 188 -41.48 13.71 -13.44
N PRO A 189 -41.31 14.78 -14.26
CA PRO A 189 -42.46 15.50 -14.78
C PRO A 189 -43.15 14.73 -15.91
N GLY A 190 -44.37 14.27 -15.62
CA GLY A 190 -45.27 13.62 -16.56
C GLY A 190 -45.30 12.09 -16.46
N THR A 191 -46.20 11.46 -17.21
CA THR A 191 -46.32 10.00 -17.33
C THR A 191 -45.24 9.45 -18.27
N LYS A 192 -43.98 9.46 -17.81
CA LYS A 192 -42.87 8.86 -18.56
C LYS A 192 -42.94 7.32 -18.45
N PRO A 193 -42.47 6.60 -19.49
CA PRO A 193 -42.46 5.15 -19.44
C PRO A 193 -41.54 4.64 -18.33
N LEU A 194 -42.02 3.68 -17.54
CA LEU A 194 -41.28 3.04 -16.45
C LEU A 194 -39.90 2.50 -16.89
N ALA A 195 -39.80 2.06 -18.15
CA ALA A 195 -38.54 1.61 -18.75
C ALA A 195 -37.43 2.70 -18.72
N LEU A 196 -37.77 3.98 -18.92
CA LEU A 196 -36.80 5.07 -18.87
C LEU A 196 -36.26 5.25 -17.45
N ILE A 197 -37.14 5.19 -16.45
CA ILE A 197 -36.78 5.31 -15.03
C ILE A 197 -35.80 4.19 -14.65
N LEU A 198 -36.15 2.94 -14.96
CA LEU A 198 -35.32 1.77 -14.64
C LEU A 198 -33.97 1.83 -15.36
N THR A 199 -33.97 2.20 -16.64
CA THR A 199 -32.73 2.31 -17.42
C THR A 199 -31.79 3.37 -16.84
N TRP A 200 -32.32 4.57 -16.56
CA TRP A 200 -31.54 5.64 -15.94
C TRP A 200 -30.95 5.22 -14.60
N SER A 201 -31.78 4.70 -13.68
CA SER A 201 -31.33 4.24 -12.38
C SER A 201 -30.29 3.14 -12.48
N SER A 202 -30.47 2.17 -13.38
CA SER A 202 -29.51 1.09 -13.60
C SER A 202 -28.17 1.62 -14.13
N MET A 203 -28.17 2.60 -15.02
CA MET A 203 -26.94 3.21 -15.54
C MET A 203 -26.20 3.99 -14.45
N THR A 204 -26.91 4.79 -13.65
CA THR A 204 -26.29 5.54 -12.55
C THR A 204 -25.72 4.61 -11.48
N ILE A 205 -26.46 3.56 -11.08
CA ILE A 205 -25.96 2.58 -10.11
C ILE A 205 -24.77 1.82 -10.69
N GLY A 206 -24.85 1.39 -11.95
CA GLY A 206 -23.75 0.71 -12.64
C GLY A 206 -22.48 1.56 -12.68
N LEU A 207 -22.60 2.86 -12.95
CA LEU A 207 -21.48 3.81 -12.91
C LEU A 207 -20.85 3.90 -11.51
N ILE A 208 -21.67 4.03 -10.46
CA ILE A 208 -21.18 4.12 -9.07
C ILE A 208 -20.46 2.83 -8.66
N VAL A 209 -21.04 1.67 -8.98
CA VAL A 209 -20.43 0.36 -8.68
C VAL A 209 -19.13 0.19 -9.46
N ALA A 210 -19.09 0.54 -10.74
CA ALA A 210 -17.87 0.49 -11.53
C ALA A 210 -16.77 1.38 -10.94
N LEU A 211 -17.10 2.63 -10.58
CA LEU A 211 -16.16 3.53 -9.90
C LEU A 211 -15.63 2.91 -8.60
N ALA A 212 -16.51 2.39 -7.74
CA ALA A 212 -16.14 1.78 -6.47
C ALA A 212 -15.24 0.55 -6.67
N CYS A 213 -15.57 -0.31 -7.64
CA CYS A 213 -14.75 -1.48 -7.97
C CYS A 213 -13.37 -1.10 -8.51
N THR A 214 -13.25 0.00 -9.27
CA THR A 214 -11.95 0.49 -9.74
C THR A 214 -11.16 1.20 -8.66
N SER A 215 -11.81 1.93 -7.75
CA SER A 215 -11.14 2.73 -6.73
C SER A 215 -10.75 1.98 -5.47
N CYS A 216 -11.47 0.89 -5.16
CA CYS A 216 -11.33 0.12 -3.92
C CYS A 216 -10.69 -1.25 -4.14
N ARG A 217 -9.88 -1.39 -5.20
CA ARG A 217 -9.19 -2.63 -5.55
C ARG A 217 -7.69 -2.43 -5.40
N ASP A 218 -7.00 -3.48 -5.02
CA ASP A 218 -5.54 -3.51 -5.06
C ASP A 218 -5.06 -3.21 -6.50
N PRO A 219 -4.29 -2.12 -6.72
CA PRO A 219 -3.77 -1.79 -8.04
C PRO A 219 -2.70 -2.79 -8.53
N GLY A 220 -2.30 -3.76 -7.70
CA GLY A 220 -1.21 -4.68 -7.98
C GLY A 220 0.05 -4.27 -7.23
N VAL A 221 -0.07 -3.95 -5.94
CA VAL A 221 1.08 -3.56 -5.12
C VAL A 221 2.05 -4.74 -5.00
N LEU A 222 3.29 -4.51 -5.45
CA LEU A 222 4.32 -5.55 -5.45
C LEU A 222 4.77 -5.87 -4.01
N TYR A 223 5.06 -7.13 -3.74
CA TYR A 223 5.78 -7.53 -2.54
C TYR A 223 7.24 -7.09 -2.60
N ARG A 224 7.87 -6.92 -1.44
CA ARG A 224 9.30 -6.68 -1.36
C ARG A 224 10.05 -7.96 -1.73
N ASN A 225 10.93 -7.85 -2.71
CA ASN A 225 11.91 -8.85 -3.10
C ASN A 225 13.32 -8.33 -2.81
N GLU A 226 14.08 -9.07 -2.01
CA GLU A 226 15.50 -8.78 -1.69
C GLU A 226 16.43 -9.18 -2.83
N GLU A 227 16.06 -10.23 -3.57
CA GLU A 227 16.81 -10.77 -4.70
C GLU A 227 15.86 -10.97 -5.89
N PRO A 228 16.36 -10.85 -7.14
CA PRO A 228 15.56 -11.19 -8.30
C PRO A 228 15.36 -12.72 -8.37
N PRO A 229 14.22 -13.20 -8.89
CA PRO A 229 14.02 -14.64 -9.07
C PRO A 229 15.00 -15.19 -10.13
N ALA A 230 15.68 -16.30 -9.79
CA ALA A 230 16.73 -16.92 -10.60
C ALA A 230 16.34 -17.17 -12.07
N GLN A 231 15.06 -17.47 -12.33
CA GLN A 231 14.57 -17.76 -13.69
C GLN A 231 14.58 -16.53 -14.62
N ASN A 232 14.61 -15.30 -14.09
CA ASN A 232 14.34 -14.08 -14.86
C ASN A 232 15.21 -12.88 -14.46
N GLU A 233 16.43 -13.08 -13.95
CA GLU A 233 17.31 -12.00 -13.45
C GLU A 233 17.40 -10.77 -14.39
N ASN A 234 17.55 -11.01 -15.70
CA ASN A 234 17.66 -9.93 -16.71
C ASN A 234 16.42 -9.03 -16.84
N ASN A 235 15.26 -9.49 -16.34
CA ASN A 235 14.00 -8.77 -16.39
C ASN A 235 13.67 -8.01 -15.09
N TRP A 236 14.52 -8.13 -14.07
CA TRP A 236 14.34 -7.43 -12.80
C TRP A 236 15.33 -6.28 -12.68
N ARG A 237 14.90 -5.21 -12.02
CA ARG A 237 15.71 -4.00 -11.79
C ARG A 237 15.56 -3.59 -10.34
N TRP A 238 16.66 -3.11 -9.77
CA TRP A 238 16.65 -2.53 -8.44
C TRP A 238 15.91 -1.18 -8.44
N SER A 239 15.10 -0.94 -7.42
CA SER A 239 14.40 0.32 -7.17
C SER A 239 14.92 0.95 -5.88
N ASP A 240 15.70 2.03 -5.98
CA ASP A 240 16.24 2.72 -4.81
C ASP A 240 15.14 3.32 -3.92
N GLN A 241 14.05 3.78 -4.53
CA GLN A 241 12.94 4.42 -3.82
C GLN A 241 12.19 3.44 -2.90
N ALA A 242 12.11 2.17 -3.28
CA ALA A 242 11.41 1.13 -2.52
C ALA A 242 12.34 0.07 -1.91
N GLN A 243 13.65 0.17 -2.15
CA GLN A 243 14.70 -0.77 -1.74
C GLN A 243 14.34 -2.22 -2.06
N THR A 244 13.99 -2.48 -3.32
CA THR A 244 13.55 -3.81 -3.76
C THR A 244 13.80 -4.03 -5.24
N TYR A 245 13.96 -5.29 -5.63
CA TYR A 245 13.90 -5.69 -7.02
C TYR A 245 12.45 -5.68 -7.51
N ARG A 246 12.24 -5.14 -8.71
CA ARG A 246 10.94 -5.12 -9.41
C ARG A 246 11.08 -5.59 -10.86
N PRO A 247 10.05 -6.22 -11.45
CA PRO A 247 10.07 -6.58 -12.86
C PRO A 247 9.96 -5.33 -13.75
N ARG A 248 10.35 -5.44 -15.03
CA ARG A 248 10.36 -4.29 -15.98
C ARG A 248 8.99 -3.63 -16.20
N ASN A 249 7.90 -4.37 -16.05
CA ASN A 249 6.52 -3.88 -16.20
C ASN A 249 5.96 -3.25 -14.91
N ALA A 250 6.72 -3.24 -13.81
CA ALA A 250 6.31 -2.59 -12.58
C ALA A 250 6.92 -1.18 -12.46
N HIS A 251 6.14 -0.21 -11.99
CA HIS A 251 6.57 1.19 -11.83
C HIS A 251 6.49 1.64 -10.37
N PHE A 252 7.45 2.46 -9.91
CA PHE A 252 7.31 3.16 -8.62
C PHE A 252 6.51 4.43 -8.87
N ASP A 253 5.33 4.53 -8.29
CA ASP A 253 4.49 5.71 -8.39
C ASP A 253 4.77 6.65 -7.20
N SER A 254 5.14 7.89 -7.49
CA SER A 254 5.45 8.91 -6.49
C SER A 254 4.22 9.39 -5.71
N ASP A 255 3.02 9.27 -6.28
CA ASP A 255 1.80 9.72 -5.62
C ASP A 255 1.35 8.71 -4.56
N THR A 256 1.30 7.43 -4.95
CA THR A 256 0.95 6.33 -4.04
C THR A 256 2.12 5.86 -3.18
N MET A 257 3.36 6.23 -3.52
CA MET A 257 4.60 5.81 -2.83
C MET A 257 4.74 4.29 -2.76
N VAL A 258 4.36 3.58 -3.82
CA VAL A 258 4.49 2.11 -3.93
C VAL A 258 4.97 1.69 -5.31
N VAL A 259 5.48 0.46 -5.40
CA VAL A 259 5.71 -0.20 -6.68
C VAL A 259 4.46 -0.97 -7.07
N VAL A 260 3.93 -0.67 -8.26
CA VAL A 260 2.72 -1.29 -8.82
C VAL A 260 3.08 -2.11 -10.05
N GLU A 261 2.57 -3.34 -10.13
CA GLU A 261 2.68 -4.20 -11.31
C GLU A 261 1.77 -3.72 -12.44
N GLU A 262 2.18 -3.98 -13.70
CA GLU A 262 1.36 -3.70 -14.90
C GLU A 262 0.87 -2.23 -14.97
N PHE A 263 1.75 -1.29 -14.64
CA PHE A 263 1.42 0.13 -14.64
C PHE A 263 1.06 0.62 -16.06
N ASP A 264 -0.21 1.01 -16.26
CA ASP A 264 -0.81 1.24 -17.59
C ASP A 264 -0.44 2.60 -18.23
N HIS A 265 0.07 3.56 -17.46
CA HIS A 265 0.40 4.90 -17.95
C HIS A 265 1.76 5.35 -17.43
N THR A 266 2.62 5.94 -18.27
CA THR A 266 3.93 6.48 -17.88
C THR A 266 4.09 7.92 -18.32
#